data_AF-A0A1M2V5G4-F1
#
_entry.id   AF-A0A1M2V5G4-F1
#
_cell.length_a   1.000
_cell.length_b   1.000
_cell.length_c   1.000
_cell.angle_alpha   90.00
_cell.angle_beta   90.00
_cell.angle_gamma   90.00
#
_symmetry.space_group_name_H-M   'P 1'
#
loop_
_entity.id
_entity.type
_entity.pdbx_description
1 polymer ?
#
loop_
_entity_poly.entity_id
_entity_poly.type
_entity_poly.pdbx_seq_one_letter_code
_entity_poly.pdbx_strand_id
1 'polypeptide(L)'
;MSGSAGPASRQIMRDHRATARSLLSLRVLVQNRRKDKTPILVFGSRAQVLSLPSSTSAIRQGRTELDNIVMFTHNEVVRAAMGVAHDPWDHIPRLAIAQFNTVEITRSTPQPVKIMDSREGTVLLHTGDFVVFQLQFSVGDGKAISKDWEALNALESIFVPWSPWHGLAPLGDVAASLPTVQCTLPESAIPSSGQLLRAPFDHIAVHEYFADYIEHDEDTYIRSHFGVARANIISGTDQTMDNMVNLMLSRIDKSGNLKLFVEQLWDAGMEELALKFCRNR
;
A
#
# COMPACT_ATOMS: atom_id res chain seq x y z
N MET A 1 31.85 1.80 -18.90
CA MET A 1 31.28 3.06 -18.39
C MET A 1 30.01 2.78 -17.60
N SER A 2 30.11 2.22 -16.39
CA SER A 2 28.95 1.73 -15.59
C SER A 2 28.83 2.41 -14.21
N GLY A 3 29.31 3.66 -14.09
CA GLY A 3 29.61 4.28 -12.79
C GLY A 3 28.54 5.17 -12.15
N SER A 4 27.38 5.44 -12.76
CA SER A 4 26.44 6.46 -12.23
C SER A 4 25.07 5.93 -11.76
N ALA A 5 24.62 4.76 -12.22
CA ALA A 5 23.28 4.26 -11.90
C ALA A 5 23.17 3.66 -10.48
N GLY A 6 24.24 3.03 -9.99
CA GLY A 6 24.28 2.38 -8.67
C GLY A 6 24.11 3.35 -7.49
N PRO A 7 24.88 4.45 -7.42
CA PRO A 7 24.76 5.43 -6.34
C PRO A 7 23.40 6.15 -6.33
N ALA A 8 22.89 6.55 -7.50
CA ALA A 8 21.60 7.21 -7.62
C ALA A 8 20.43 6.32 -7.17
N SER A 9 20.43 5.03 -7.58
CA SER A 9 19.39 4.09 -7.14
C SER A 9 19.44 3.80 -5.63
N ARG A 10 20.62 3.81 -5.01
CA ARG A 10 20.75 3.63 -3.55
C ARG A 10 20.24 4.83 -2.77
N GLN A 11 20.52 6.04 -3.27
CA GLN A 11 20.02 7.27 -2.68
C GLN A 11 18.48 7.30 -2.72
N ILE A 12 17.88 6.96 -3.87
CA ILE A 12 16.41 6.81 -4.02
C ILE A 12 15.85 5.78 -3.01
N MET A 13 16.51 4.61 -2.86
CA MET A 13 16.06 3.59 -1.90
C MET A 13 16.08 4.09 -0.45
N ARG A 14 17.09 4.86 -0.06
CA ARG A 14 17.19 5.47 1.29
C ARG A 14 16.14 6.55 1.50
N ASP A 15 16.10 7.54 0.61
CA ASP A 15 15.28 8.74 0.76
C ASP A 15 13.78 8.40 0.78
N HIS A 16 13.40 7.34 0.06
CA HIS A 16 12.02 6.87 -0.02
C HIS A 16 11.76 5.59 0.76
N ARG A 17 12.71 5.17 1.61
CA ARG A 17 12.61 3.95 2.43
C ARG A 17 12.07 2.76 1.64
N ALA A 18 12.51 2.59 0.39
CA ALA A 18 11.93 1.63 -0.55
C ALA A 18 12.10 0.16 -0.09
N THR A 19 12.99 -0.09 0.85
CA THR A 19 13.27 -1.40 1.48
C THR A 19 12.55 -1.58 2.82
N ALA A 20 11.89 -0.54 3.36
CA ALA A 20 11.18 -0.63 4.62
C ALA A 20 9.86 -1.40 4.46
N ARG A 21 9.45 -2.11 5.52
CA ARG A 21 8.12 -2.71 5.63
C ARG A 21 7.07 -1.62 5.92
N SER A 22 6.93 -0.69 5.00
CA SER A 22 6.08 0.51 5.14
C SER A 22 4.80 0.44 4.30
N LEU A 23 4.72 -0.48 3.34
CA LEU A 23 3.61 -0.58 2.40
C LEU A 23 2.56 -1.58 2.88
N LEU A 24 1.31 -1.11 3.01
CA LEU A 24 0.13 -1.95 3.16
C LEU A 24 -0.51 -2.17 1.79
N SER A 25 -0.70 -3.42 1.38
CA SER A 25 -1.38 -3.78 0.13
C SER A 25 -2.83 -4.21 0.40
N LEU A 26 -3.79 -3.54 -0.23
CA LEU A 26 -5.23 -3.83 -0.08
C LEU A 26 -5.85 -4.22 -1.42
N ARG A 27 -6.70 -5.26 -1.41
CA ARG A 27 -7.62 -5.55 -2.51
C ARG A 27 -8.99 -4.98 -2.20
N VAL A 28 -9.45 -4.05 -3.02
CA VAL A 28 -10.66 -3.25 -2.77
C VAL A 28 -11.67 -3.50 -3.87
N LEU A 29 -12.81 -4.09 -3.51
CA LEU A 29 -13.94 -4.27 -4.42
C LEU A 29 -14.85 -3.04 -4.36
N VAL A 30 -15.11 -2.44 -5.52
CA VAL A 30 -16.07 -1.34 -5.68
C VAL A 30 -17.14 -1.76 -6.66
N GLN A 31 -18.42 -1.68 -6.25
CA GLN A 31 -19.55 -2.06 -7.08
C GLN A 31 -20.57 -0.91 -7.17
N ASN A 32 -21.02 -0.60 -8.39
CA ASN A 32 -22.13 0.33 -8.58
C ASN A 32 -23.47 -0.39 -8.35
N ARG A 33 -24.14 -0.09 -7.23
CA ARG A 33 -25.49 -0.61 -6.90
C ARG A 33 -26.57 0.47 -6.92
N ARG A 34 -26.34 1.59 -7.60
CA ARG A 34 -27.30 2.70 -7.64
C ARG A 34 -28.62 2.30 -8.30
N LYS A 35 -29.75 2.71 -7.70
CA LYS A 35 -31.10 2.39 -8.19
C LYS A 35 -31.52 3.21 -9.41
N ASP A 36 -30.97 4.41 -9.55
CA ASP A 36 -31.25 5.34 -10.66
C ASP A 36 -30.57 4.94 -11.98
N LYS A 37 -29.80 3.84 -11.97
CA LYS A 37 -29.07 3.29 -13.11
C LYS A 37 -27.96 4.20 -13.66
N THR A 38 -27.60 5.26 -12.93
CA THR A 38 -26.57 6.21 -13.36
C THR A 38 -25.19 5.53 -13.30
N PRO A 39 -24.43 5.50 -14.41
CA PRO A 39 -23.05 5.04 -14.40
C PRO A 39 -22.17 5.94 -13.53
N ILE A 40 -21.10 5.39 -12.98
CA ILE A 40 -20.14 6.14 -12.15
C ILE A 40 -18.71 5.93 -12.67
N LEU A 41 -17.89 6.97 -12.57
CA LEU A 41 -16.44 6.83 -12.62
C LEU A 41 -15.91 6.60 -11.22
N VAL A 42 -15.02 5.64 -11.07
CA VAL A 42 -14.29 5.34 -9.83
C VAL A 42 -12.81 5.62 -10.06
N PHE A 43 -12.15 6.29 -9.11
CA PHE A 43 -10.77 6.77 -9.26
C PHE A 43 -9.84 6.07 -8.27
N GLY A 44 -9.19 4.99 -8.71
CA GLY A 44 -8.33 4.15 -7.88
C GLY A 44 -7.09 4.88 -7.32
N SER A 45 -6.35 5.63 -8.14
CA SER A 45 -5.13 6.34 -7.70
C SER A 45 -5.39 7.41 -6.64
N ARG A 46 -6.64 7.90 -6.56
CA ARG A 46 -7.07 8.92 -5.60
C ARG A 46 -7.67 8.34 -4.32
N ALA A 47 -7.67 7.02 -4.16
CA ALA A 47 -8.08 6.40 -2.92
C ALA A 47 -7.19 6.86 -1.75
N GLN A 48 -7.78 6.98 -0.56
CA GLN A 48 -7.08 7.38 0.65
C GLN A 48 -7.45 6.45 1.79
N VAL A 49 -6.49 6.12 2.66
CA VAL A 49 -6.77 5.56 3.98
C VAL A 49 -6.65 6.65 5.04
N LEU A 50 -7.40 6.51 6.13
CA LEU A 50 -7.42 7.46 7.25
C LEU A 50 -6.86 6.79 8.50
N SER A 51 -5.96 7.47 9.21
CA SER A 51 -5.42 6.97 10.47
C SER A 51 -6.41 7.06 11.62
N LEU A 52 -6.28 6.12 12.57
CA LEU A 52 -6.76 6.34 13.92
C LEU A 52 -5.98 7.48 14.58
N PRO A 53 -6.63 8.30 15.43
CA PRO A 53 -5.96 9.37 16.17
C PRO A 53 -4.73 8.94 16.95
N SER A 54 -4.79 7.78 17.60
CA SER A 54 -3.70 7.21 18.41
C SER A 54 -2.46 6.85 17.59
N SER A 55 -2.62 6.52 16.32
CA SER A 55 -1.56 6.02 15.43
C SER A 55 -0.98 7.09 14.49
N THR A 56 -1.56 8.28 14.50
CA THR A 56 -1.13 9.43 13.69
C THR A 56 0.35 9.78 13.88
N SER A 57 0.89 9.62 15.09
CA SER A 57 2.30 9.90 15.38
C SER A 57 3.27 8.92 14.73
N ALA A 58 2.94 7.62 14.71
CA ALA A 58 3.74 6.58 14.08
C ALA A 58 3.75 6.74 12.55
N ILE A 59 2.57 6.95 11.96
CA ILE A 59 2.44 7.21 10.51
C ILE A 59 3.27 8.44 10.09
N ARG A 60 3.26 9.51 10.90
CA ARG A 60 4.07 10.70 10.63
C ARG A 60 5.58 10.40 10.63
N GLN A 61 6.06 9.47 11.46
CA GLN A 61 7.48 9.10 11.53
C GLN A 61 7.93 8.22 10.34
N GLY A 62 6.99 7.50 9.73
CA GLY A 62 7.22 6.69 8.53
C GLY A 62 7.28 7.48 7.23
N ARG A 63 6.77 8.72 7.23
CA ARG A 63 6.62 9.56 6.05
C ARG A 63 7.94 9.86 5.33
N THR A 64 7.89 9.79 4.01
CA THR A 64 8.91 10.22 3.05
C THR A 64 8.37 11.38 2.18
N GLU A 65 9.24 12.02 1.39
CA GLU A 65 8.84 13.16 0.54
C GLU A 65 7.87 12.77 -0.59
N LEU A 66 7.94 11.53 -1.08
CA LEU A 66 7.04 11.02 -2.12
C LEU A 66 5.70 10.53 -1.57
N ASP A 67 5.56 10.42 -0.25
CA ASP A 67 4.34 9.92 0.33
C ASP A 67 3.23 10.96 0.23
N ASN A 68 2.11 10.54 -0.33
CA ASN A 68 0.89 11.33 -0.43
C ASN A 68 0.16 11.36 0.93
N ILE A 69 0.82 11.88 1.97
CA ILE A 69 0.32 11.95 3.34
C ILE A 69 -0.03 13.39 3.70
N VAL A 70 -1.29 13.61 4.03
CA VAL A 70 -1.82 14.89 4.48
C VAL A 70 -2.18 14.80 5.95
N MET A 71 -1.55 15.63 6.77
CA MET A 71 -1.91 15.79 8.19
C MET A 71 -2.96 16.89 8.29
N PHE A 72 -4.03 16.65 9.03
CA PHE A 72 -5.09 17.62 9.23
C PHE A 72 -5.73 17.48 10.62
N THR A 73 -6.37 18.55 11.07
CA THR A 73 -7.13 18.57 12.32
C THR A 73 -8.61 18.50 12.00
N HIS A 74 -9.30 17.52 12.58
CA HIS A 74 -10.74 17.38 12.48
C HIS A 74 -11.32 17.17 13.88
N ASN A 75 -12.23 18.04 14.30
CA ASN A 75 -12.79 18.07 15.66
C ASN A 75 -11.69 18.09 16.74
N GLU A 76 -10.72 18.98 16.59
CA GLU A 76 -9.55 19.13 17.50
C GLU A 76 -8.60 17.92 17.57
N VAL A 77 -8.85 16.88 16.77
CA VAL A 77 -8.03 15.67 16.74
C VAL A 77 -7.17 15.64 15.48
N VAL A 78 -5.86 15.45 15.67
CA VAL A 78 -4.90 15.33 14.56
C VAL A 78 -5.01 13.96 13.92
N ARG A 79 -5.16 13.95 12.59
CA ARG A 79 -5.32 12.76 11.76
C ARG A 79 -4.39 12.82 10.56
N ALA A 80 -4.12 11.66 9.98
CA ALA A 80 -3.38 11.51 8.73
C ALA A 80 -4.27 10.86 7.69
N ALA A 81 -4.38 11.46 6.50
CA ALA A 81 -4.91 10.81 5.31
C ALA A 81 -3.72 10.40 4.42
N MET A 82 -3.62 9.12 4.07
CA MET A 82 -2.58 8.58 3.20
C MET A 82 -3.21 8.17 1.87
N GLY A 83 -2.80 8.80 0.77
CA GLY A 83 -3.15 8.39 -0.57
C GLY A 83 -2.38 7.15 -1.04
N VAL A 84 -2.74 6.65 -2.21
CA VAL A 84 -1.99 5.57 -2.88
C VAL A 84 -0.51 5.98 -2.99
N ALA A 85 0.37 5.08 -2.54
CA ALA A 85 1.82 5.28 -2.58
C ALA A 85 2.29 5.36 -4.04
N HIS A 86 3.34 6.12 -4.30
CA HIS A 86 3.94 6.19 -5.63
C HIS A 86 5.20 5.33 -5.67
N ASP A 87 5.50 4.76 -6.83
CA ASP A 87 6.77 4.09 -7.02
C ASP A 87 7.89 5.13 -7.09
N PRO A 88 9.00 4.96 -6.34
CA PRO A 88 10.03 5.98 -6.24
C PRO A 88 10.92 6.09 -7.48
N TRP A 89 10.82 5.17 -8.45
CA TRP A 89 11.58 5.24 -9.70
C TRP A 89 10.82 5.89 -10.84
N ASP A 90 9.53 5.58 -11.01
CA ASP A 90 8.73 6.09 -12.14
C ASP A 90 7.66 7.12 -11.71
N HIS A 91 7.48 7.34 -10.42
CA HIS A 91 6.49 8.24 -9.82
C HIS A 91 5.06 7.92 -10.29
N ILE A 92 4.76 6.65 -10.57
CA ILE A 92 3.41 6.18 -10.90
C ILE A 92 2.74 5.66 -9.63
N PRO A 93 1.42 5.86 -9.45
CA PRO A 93 0.68 5.25 -8.35
C PRO A 93 0.86 3.72 -8.31
N ARG A 94 1.16 3.18 -7.13
CA ARG A 94 1.24 1.73 -6.84
C ARG A 94 -0.15 1.13 -6.78
N LEU A 95 -0.73 0.98 -7.96
CA LEU A 95 -2.10 0.58 -8.22
C LEU A 95 -2.10 -0.47 -9.34
N ALA A 96 -3.00 -1.44 -9.22
CA ALA A 96 -3.40 -2.28 -10.33
C ALA A 96 -4.92 -2.48 -10.33
N ILE A 97 -5.50 -2.57 -11.53
CA ILE A 97 -6.86 -3.09 -11.69
C ILE A 97 -6.72 -4.61 -11.79
N ALA A 98 -7.03 -5.34 -10.72
CA ALA A 98 -6.84 -6.78 -10.66
C ALA A 98 -7.96 -7.53 -11.38
N GLN A 99 -9.19 -7.01 -11.31
CA GLN A 99 -10.36 -7.67 -11.86
C GLN A 99 -11.42 -6.66 -12.27
N PHE A 100 -12.08 -6.91 -13.39
CA PHE A 100 -13.28 -6.20 -13.82
C PHE A 100 -14.40 -7.22 -14.05
N ASN A 101 -15.48 -7.13 -13.29
CA ASN A 101 -16.53 -8.15 -13.24
C ASN A 101 -15.93 -9.56 -13.10
N THR A 102 -16.29 -10.51 -13.96
CA THR A 102 -15.79 -11.89 -13.90
C THR A 102 -14.42 -12.07 -14.59
N VAL A 103 -13.79 -11.00 -15.08
CA VAL A 103 -12.56 -11.05 -15.85
C VAL A 103 -11.38 -10.59 -15.01
N GLU A 104 -10.44 -11.50 -14.78
CA GLU A 104 -9.14 -11.15 -14.21
C GLU A 104 -8.28 -10.42 -15.25
N ILE A 105 -7.69 -9.30 -14.81
CA ILE A 105 -6.92 -8.43 -15.68
C ILE A 105 -5.45 -8.76 -15.48
N THR A 106 -4.85 -9.33 -16.52
CA THR A 106 -3.44 -9.68 -16.58
C THR A 106 -2.76 -8.88 -17.70
N ARG A 107 -1.43 -8.94 -17.80
CA ARG A 107 -0.68 -8.23 -18.86
C ARG A 107 -1.09 -8.63 -20.28
N SER A 108 -1.64 -9.82 -20.46
CA SER A 108 -2.13 -10.32 -21.76
C SER A 108 -3.61 -10.08 -22.00
N THR A 109 -4.36 -9.64 -20.98
CA THR A 109 -5.79 -9.37 -21.12
C THR A 109 -5.98 -8.07 -21.91
N PRO A 110 -6.75 -8.06 -23.02
CA PRO A 110 -7.10 -6.83 -23.71
C PRO A 110 -7.78 -5.86 -22.73
N GLN A 111 -7.34 -4.61 -22.69
CA GLN A 111 -7.89 -3.63 -21.76
C GLN A 111 -9.40 -3.47 -22.02
N PRO A 112 -10.27 -3.78 -21.04
CA PRO A 112 -11.70 -3.56 -21.19
C PRO A 112 -11.99 -2.08 -21.50
N VAL A 113 -12.92 -1.82 -22.43
CA VAL A 113 -13.30 -0.46 -22.85
C VAL A 113 -13.75 0.43 -21.68
N LYS A 114 -14.21 -0.18 -20.59
CA LYS A 114 -14.66 0.50 -19.37
C LYS A 114 -13.51 0.94 -18.45
N ILE A 115 -12.27 0.53 -18.71
CA ILE A 115 -11.07 1.08 -18.07
C ILE A 115 -10.67 2.32 -18.86
N MET A 116 -11.11 3.48 -18.37
CA MET A 116 -10.94 4.78 -19.03
C MET A 116 -9.50 5.28 -18.95
N ASP A 117 -8.83 5.01 -17.82
CA ASP A 117 -7.41 5.27 -17.62
C ASP A 117 -6.83 4.16 -16.74
N SER A 118 -5.96 3.31 -17.32
CA SER A 118 -5.34 2.20 -16.59
C SER A 118 -4.20 2.65 -15.68
N ARG A 119 -3.54 3.78 -15.99
CA ARG A 119 -2.42 4.32 -15.21
C ARG A 119 -2.91 4.97 -13.92
N GLU A 120 -4.03 5.68 -14.00
CA GLU A 120 -4.68 6.32 -12.85
C GLU A 120 -5.76 5.43 -12.20
N GLY A 121 -6.09 4.29 -12.81
CA GLY A 121 -7.10 3.38 -12.28
C GLY A 121 -8.50 3.97 -12.33
N THR A 122 -8.80 4.73 -13.38
CA THR A 122 -10.12 5.31 -13.61
C THR A 122 -10.99 4.31 -14.37
N VAL A 123 -12.08 3.88 -13.73
CA VAL A 123 -12.95 2.82 -14.26
C VAL A 123 -14.40 3.28 -14.28
N LEU A 124 -15.07 3.05 -15.42
CA LEU A 124 -16.50 3.27 -15.61
C LEU A 124 -17.29 2.04 -15.15
N LEU A 125 -18.13 2.21 -14.13
CA LEU A 125 -19.03 1.18 -13.64
C LEU A 125 -20.47 1.52 -13.99
N HIS A 126 -21.10 0.69 -14.82
CA HIS A 126 -22.56 0.68 -14.93
C HIS A 126 -23.16 0.00 -13.71
N THR A 127 -24.45 0.18 -13.49
CA THR A 127 -25.15 -0.52 -12.41
C THR A 127 -25.01 -2.04 -12.56
N GLY A 128 -24.56 -2.68 -11.48
CA GLY A 128 -24.24 -4.10 -11.44
C GLY A 128 -22.75 -4.41 -11.65
N ASP A 129 -22.02 -3.54 -12.38
CA ASP A 129 -20.58 -3.72 -12.59
C ASP A 129 -19.81 -3.54 -11.29
N PHE A 130 -18.73 -4.31 -11.15
CA PHE A 130 -17.74 -4.14 -10.09
C PHE A 130 -16.32 -4.21 -10.63
N VAL A 131 -15.41 -3.60 -9.88
CA VAL A 131 -13.97 -3.64 -10.11
C VAL A 131 -13.27 -4.02 -8.81
N VAL A 132 -12.17 -4.77 -8.91
CA VAL A 132 -11.27 -5.02 -7.80
C VAL A 132 -9.96 -4.31 -8.08
N PHE A 133 -9.64 -3.30 -7.27
CA PHE A 133 -8.34 -2.66 -7.27
C PHE A 133 -7.38 -3.38 -6.33
N GLN A 134 -6.11 -3.38 -6.67
CA GLN A 134 -5.01 -3.64 -5.75
C GLN A 134 -4.28 -2.32 -5.53
N LEU A 135 -4.30 -1.82 -4.29
CA LEU A 135 -3.79 -0.51 -3.92
C LEU A 135 -2.72 -0.67 -2.85
N GLN A 136 -1.62 0.09 -2.95
CA GLN A 136 -0.60 0.13 -1.90
C GLN A 136 -0.57 1.50 -1.23
N PHE A 137 -0.46 1.51 0.09
CA PHE A 137 -0.42 2.72 0.91
C PHE A 137 0.84 2.72 1.80
N SER A 138 1.52 3.86 1.91
CA SER A 138 2.64 4.05 2.84
C SER A 138 2.10 4.35 4.24
N VAL A 139 1.99 3.31 5.08
CA VAL A 139 1.40 3.38 6.43
C VAL A 139 2.45 3.09 7.50
N GLY A 140 3.40 2.21 7.20
CA GLY A 140 4.38 1.76 8.17
C GLY A 140 5.59 2.67 8.31
N ASP A 141 6.14 2.72 9.52
CA ASP A 141 7.42 3.36 9.81
C ASP A 141 8.58 2.35 9.88
N GLY A 142 8.27 1.06 9.70
CA GLY A 142 9.22 -0.05 9.82
C GLY A 142 9.62 -0.37 11.26
N LYS A 143 9.01 0.29 12.26
CA LYS A 143 9.31 0.12 13.69
C LYS A 143 8.06 -0.18 14.49
N ALA A 144 7.18 0.81 14.67
CA ALA A 144 5.90 0.67 15.38
C ALA A 144 4.81 0.06 14.49
N ILE A 145 4.92 0.26 13.18
CA ILE A 145 4.04 -0.32 12.17
C ILE A 145 4.94 -0.98 11.12
N SER A 146 5.06 -2.29 11.22
CA SER A 146 5.96 -3.13 10.43
C SER A 146 5.30 -4.38 9.84
N LYS A 147 4.08 -4.70 10.29
CA LYS A 147 3.25 -5.83 9.87
C LYS A 147 1.88 -5.37 9.38
N ASP A 148 1.24 -6.19 8.56
CA ASP A 148 -0.06 -5.87 7.96
C ASP A 148 -1.15 -5.65 9.01
N TRP A 149 -1.19 -6.46 10.08
CA TRP A 149 -2.18 -6.30 11.14
C TRP A 149 -1.96 -5.02 11.96
N GLU A 150 -0.71 -4.62 12.19
CA GLU A 150 -0.37 -3.34 12.86
C GLU A 150 -0.82 -2.16 12.00
N ALA A 151 -0.60 -2.25 10.69
CA ALA A 151 -1.04 -1.24 9.73
C ALA A 151 -2.56 -1.15 9.67
N LEU A 152 -3.27 -2.28 9.55
CA LEU A 152 -4.74 -2.32 9.57
C LEU A 152 -5.30 -1.80 10.89
N ASN A 153 -4.68 -2.13 12.02
CA ASN A 153 -5.10 -1.65 13.32
C ASN A 153 -4.80 -0.15 13.53
N ALA A 154 -3.88 0.44 12.75
CA ALA A 154 -3.58 1.87 12.77
C ALA A 154 -4.53 2.72 11.91
N LEU A 155 -5.40 2.09 11.10
CA LEU A 155 -6.27 2.77 10.14
C LEU A 155 -7.74 2.68 10.54
N GLU A 156 -8.47 3.78 10.41
CA GLU A 156 -9.92 3.84 10.70
C GLU A 156 -10.76 3.38 9.51
N SER A 157 -10.40 3.81 8.30
CA SER A 157 -11.24 3.61 7.10
C SER A 157 -10.43 3.77 5.82
N ILE A 158 -10.93 3.15 4.75
CA ILE A 158 -10.55 3.43 3.37
C ILE A 158 -11.63 4.26 2.67
N PHE A 159 -11.19 5.17 1.81
CA PHE A 159 -12.01 6.06 1.01
C PHE A 159 -11.67 5.89 -0.47
N VAL A 160 -12.70 5.71 -1.31
CA VAL A 160 -12.55 5.64 -2.76
C VAL A 160 -13.41 6.73 -3.42
N PRO A 161 -12.79 7.71 -4.10
CA PRO A 161 -13.52 8.74 -4.83
C PRO A 161 -14.27 8.19 -6.04
N TRP A 162 -15.46 8.74 -6.28
CA TRP A 162 -16.26 8.44 -7.46
C TRP A 162 -17.11 9.65 -7.87
N SER A 163 -17.62 9.64 -9.10
CA SER A 163 -18.53 10.67 -9.60
C SER A 163 -19.55 10.08 -10.58
N PRO A 164 -20.81 10.56 -10.60
CA PRO A 164 -21.75 10.24 -11.68
C PRO A 164 -21.16 10.58 -13.05
N TRP A 165 -21.37 9.71 -14.03
CA TRP A 165 -20.81 9.89 -15.37
C TRP A 165 -21.90 10.06 -16.44
N HIS A 166 -21.82 11.19 -17.15
CA HIS A 166 -22.73 11.53 -18.24
C HIS A 166 -22.03 11.66 -19.61
N GLY A 167 -20.71 11.45 -19.67
CA GLY A 167 -19.95 11.46 -20.94
C GLY A 167 -19.59 12.83 -21.49
N LEU A 168 -19.92 13.92 -20.79
CA LEU A 168 -19.80 15.29 -21.30
C LEU A 168 -18.55 16.04 -20.84
N ALA A 169 -17.98 15.67 -19.69
CA ALA A 169 -16.85 16.38 -19.08
C ALA A 169 -15.52 15.65 -19.33
N PRO A 170 -14.39 16.34 -19.55
CA PRO A 170 -13.07 15.72 -19.56
C PRO A 170 -12.77 14.99 -18.24
N LEU A 171 -12.11 13.82 -18.31
CA LEU A 171 -11.79 13.02 -17.11
C LEU A 171 -10.94 13.80 -16.09
N GLY A 172 -10.02 14.64 -16.58
CA GLY A 172 -9.17 15.48 -15.73
C GLY A 172 -9.96 16.49 -14.90
N ASP A 173 -10.98 17.11 -15.48
CA ASP A 173 -11.84 18.09 -14.80
C ASP A 173 -12.69 17.41 -13.73
N VAL A 174 -13.25 16.24 -14.05
CA VAL A 174 -13.96 15.42 -13.06
C VAL A 174 -13.03 15.03 -11.92
N ALA A 175 -11.83 14.55 -12.24
CA ALA A 175 -10.83 14.14 -11.25
C ALA A 175 -10.44 15.31 -10.33
N ALA A 176 -10.21 16.51 -10.88
CA ALA A 176 -9.87 17.70 -10.11
C ALA A 176 -10.98 18.16 -9.16
N SER A 177 -12.25 17.87 -9.49
CA SER A 177 -13.41 18.24 -8.67
C SER A 177 -13.71 17.27 -7.51
N LEU A 178 -12.99 16.14 -7.42
CA LEU A 178 -13.27 15.11 -6.43
C LEU A 178 -12.95 15.59 -5.01
N PRO A 179 -13.82 15.29 -4.02
CA PRO A 179 -13.51 15.53 -2.62
C PRO A 179 -12.34 14.67 -2.14
N THR A 180 -11.72 15.10 -1.05
CA THR A 180 -10.69 14.34 -0.33
C THR A 180 -11.12 14.18 1.13
N VAL A 181 -10.49 13.26 1.86
CA VAL A 181 -10.85 12.98 3.27
C VAL A 181 -10.75 14.24 4.14
N GLN A 182 -9.74 15.07 3.89
CA GLN A 182 -9.49 16.32 4.61
C GLN A 182 -10.35 17.50 4.13
N CYS A 183 -10.86 17.44 2.90
CA CYS A 183 -11.69 18.49 2.30
C CYS A 183 -12.94 17.85 1.70
N THR A 184 -13.94 17.63 2.55
CA THR A 184 -15.26 17.17 2.13
C THR A 184 -16.05 18.35 1.55
N LEU A 185 -16.73 18.11 0.43
CA LEU A 185 -17.70 19.04 -0.13
C LEU A 185 -18.82 19.29 0.91
N PRO A 186 -19.30 20.54 1.09
CA PRO A 186 -20.40 20.83 1.99
C PRO A 186 -21.65 20.01 1.63
N GLU A 187 -22.48 19.62 2.60
CA GLU A 187 -23.68 18.79 2.40
C GLU A 187 -24.69 19.36 1.38
N SER A 188 -24.58 20.66 1.07
CA SER A 188 -25.34 21.36 0.02
C SER A 188 -24.80 21.12 -1.41
N ALA A 189 -23.76 20.31 -1.57
CA ALA A 189 -23.16 20.03 -2.86
C ALA A 189 -24.17 19.31 -3.77
N ILE A 190 -24.21 19.77 -5.02
CA ILE A 190 -25.16 19.31 -6.04
C ILE A 190 -25.01 17.78 -6.19
N PRO A 191 -26.10 17.00 -6.32
CA PRO A 191 -26.07 15.54 -6.47
C PRO A 191 -25.25 15.01 -7.68
N SER A 192 -24.79 15.90 -8.56
CA SER A 192 -23.88 15.63 -9.67
C SER A 192 -22.40 15.79 -9.33
N SER A 193 -22.06 16.14 -8.08
CA SER A 193 -20.68 16.31 -7.62
C SER A 193 -20.03 14.96 -7.24
N GLY A 194 -18.69 14.94 -7.27
CA GLY A 194 -17.90 13.80 -6.82
C GLY A 194 -18.14 13.50 -5.33
N GLN A 195 -18.05 12.24 -4.96
CA GLN A 195 -18.29 11.73 -3.62
C GLN A 195 -17.19 10.77 -3.19
N LEU A 196 -17.10 10.49 -1.89
CA LEU A 196 -16.22 9.47 -1.32
C LEU A 196 -17.05 8.27 -0.86
N LEU A 197 -16.75 7.07 -1.37
CA LEU A 197 -17.18 5.84 -0.72
C LEU A 197 -16.29 5.62 0.50
N ARG A 198 -16.88 5.46 1.67
CA ARG A 198 -16.17 5.12 2.90
C ARG A 198 -16.44 3.67 3.27
N ALA A 199 -15.38 2.92 3.58
CA ALA A 199 -15.48 1.62 4.22
C ALA A 199 -14.60 1.63 5.49
N PRO A 200 -15.18 1.52 6.70
CA PRO A 200 -14.39 1.37 7.93
C PRO A 200 -13.70 0.01 7.97
N PHE A 201 -12.55 -0.05 8.63
CA PHE A 201 -11.92 -1.33 8.95
C PHE A 201 -12.62 -1.95 10.17
N ASP A 202 -12.97 -3.22 10.07
CA ASP A 202 -13.52 -3.98 11.18
C ASP A 202 -12.36 -4.45 12.07
N HIS A 203 -12.03 -3.65 13.07
CA HIS A 203 -10.91 -3.93 13.98
C HIS A 203 -11.11 -5.23 14.78
N ILE A 204 -12.36 -5.63 15.04
CA ILE A 204 -12.64 -6.89 15.73
C ILE A 204 -12.29 -8.05 14.81
N ALA A 205 -12.79 -8.02 13.56
CA ALA A 205 -12.49 -9.06 12.58
C ALA A 205 -10.99 -9.11 12.23
N VAL A 206 -10.30 -7.97 12.16
CA VAL A 206 -8.84 -7.92 11.97
C VAL A 206 -8.14 -8.60 13.14
N HIS A 207 -8.50 -8.27 14.38
CA HIS A 207 -7.90 -8.88 15.57
C HIS A 207 -8.16 -10.40 15.61
N GLU A 208 -9.39 -10.84 15.34
CA GLU A 208 -9.75 -12.26 15.30
C GLU A 208 -8.97 -13.02 14.21
N TYR A 209 -8.85 -12.44 13.01
CA TYR A 209 -8.11 -13.04 11.90
C TYR A 209 -6.61 -13.19 12.21
N PHE A 210 -6.02 -12.22 12.92
CA PHE A 210 -4.61 -12.25 13.29
C PHE A 210 -4.34 -12.77 14.71
N ALA A 211 -5.34 -13.31 15.41
CA ALA A 211 -5.22 -13.69 16.82
C ALA A 211 -4.06 -14.66 17.08
N ASP A 212 -3.92 -15.71 16.26
CA ASP A 212 -2.81 -16.66 16.37
C ASP A 212 -1.44 -16.00 16.21
N TYR A 213 -1.33 -15.01 15.33
CA TYR A 213 -0.09 -14.25 15.12
C TYR A 213 0.22 -13.38 16.34
N ILE A 214 -0.80 -12.71 16.87
CA ILE A 214 -0.68 -11.74 17.97
C ILE A 214 -0.38 -12.45 19.29
N GLU A 215 -1.07 -13.56 19.57
CA GLU A 215 -1.00 -14.28 20.84
C GLU A 215 0.15 -15.28 20.90
N HIS A 216 0.57 -15.83 19.75
CA HIS A 216 1.60 -16.87 19.69
C HIS A 216 2.77 -16.43 18.80
N ASP A 217 2.70 -16.70 17.50
CA ASP A 217 3.75 -16.36 16.52
C ASP A 217 3.29 -16.52 15.06
N GLU A 218 4.18 -16.13 14.15
CA GLU A 218 3.98 -16.21 12.70
C GLU A 218 3.80 -17.65 12.19
N ASP A 219 4.51 -18.64 12.77
CA ASP A 219 4.40 -20.04 12.36
C ASP A 219 3.02 -20.62 12.69
N THR A 220 2.51 -20.32 13.88
CA THR A 220 1.18 -20.73 14.35
C THR A 220 0.10 -20.16 13.43
N TYR A 221 0.17 -18.87 13.11
CA TYR A 221 -0.75 -18.22 12.18
C TYR A 221 -0.70 -18.85 10.78
N ILE A 222 0.49 -19.13 10.25
CA ILE A 222 0.62 -19.74 8.92
C ILE A 222 0.00 -21.14 8.91
N ARG A 223 0.25 -21.94 9.96
CA ARG A 223 -0.32 -23.30 10.09
C ARG A 223 -1.83 -23.27 10.15
N SER A 224 -2.42 -22.35 10.92
CA SER A 224 -3.88 -22.28 11.07
C SER A 224 -4.58 -21.78 9.81
N HIS A 225 -4.02 -20.77 9.12
CA HIS A 225 -4.67 -20.13 7.97
C HIS A 225 -4.36 -20.78 6.63
N PHE A 226 -3.16 -21.33 6.47
CA PHE A 226 -2.68 -21.86 5.19
C PHE A 226 -2.34 -23.35 5.22
N GLY A 227 -2.47 -23.99 6.39
CA GLY A 227 -2.22 -25.40 6.60
C GLY A 227 -0.74 -25.76 6.80
N VAL A 228 -0.54 -26.91 7.45
CA VAL A 228 0.78 -27.44 7.82
C VAL A 228 1.73 -27.60 6.62
N ALA A 229 1.20 -28.00 5.46
CA ALA A 229 2.00 -28.17 4.26
C ALA A 229 2.66 -26.86 3.81
N ARG A 230 1.91 -25.75 3.84
CA ARG A 230 2.42 -24.44 3.44
C ARG A 230 3.35 -23.85 4.49
N ALA A 231 3.05 -24.06 5.78
CA ALA A 231 3.96 -23.71 6.87
C ALA A 231 5.33 -24.38 6.69
N ASN A 232 5.37 -25.70 6.48
CA ASN A 232 6.62 -26.43 6.32
C ASN A 232 7.43 -25.99 5.08
N ILE A 233 6.77 -25.61 3.98
CA ILE A 233 7.44 -25.05 2.80
C ILE A 233 8.07 -23.69 3.13
N ILE A 234 7.35 -22.82 3.83
CA ILE A 234 7.86 -21.49 4.21
C ILE A 234 9.04 -21.64 5.17
N SER A 235 8.90 -22.43 6.24
CA SER A 235 10.00 -22.69 7.18
C SER A 235 11.22 -23.32 6.49
N GLY A 236 10.99 -24.24 5.53
CA GLY A 236 12.05 -24.83 4.74
C GLY A 236 12.75 -23.82 3.83
N THR A 237 11.99 -22.90 3.24
CA THR A 237 12.50 -21.82 2.39
C THR A 237 13.35 -20.85 3.19
N ASP A 238 12.88 -20.44 4.37
CA ASP A 238 13.60 -19.57 5.29
C ASP A 238 14.93 -20.21 5.73
N GLN A 239 14.92 -21.49 6.10
CA GLN A 239 16.17 -22.22 6.43
C GLN A 239 17.13 -22.27 5.24
N THR A 240 16.66 -22.51 4.02
CA THR A 240 17.53 -22.47 2.83
C THR A 240 18.06 -21.07 2.53
N MET A 241 17.24 -20.02 2.68
CA MET A 241 17.68 -18.64 2.52
C MET A 241 18.72 -18.26 3.57
N ASP A 242 18.48 -18.59 4.85
CA ASP A 242 19.42 -18.33 5.93
C ASP A 242 20.75 -19.06 5.71
N ASN A 243 20.71 -20.33 5.28
CA ASN A 243 21.90 -21.07 4.93
C ASN A 243 22.65 -20.44 3.75
N MET A 244 21.93 -19.98 2.73
CA MET A 244 22.52 -19.32 1.56
C MET A 244 23.10 -17.94 1.91
N VAL A 245 22.42 -17.17 2.75
CA VAL A 245 22.90 -15.89 3.29
C VAL A 245 24.14 -16.11 4.12
N ASN A 246 24.14 -17.06 5.07
CA ASN A 246 25.31 -17.40 5.88
C ASN A 246 26.51 -17.85 5.03
N LEU A 247 26.25 -18.59 3.95
CA LEU A 247 27.30 -19.05 3.03
C LEU A 247 27.86 -17.90 2.17
N MET A 248 27.01 -16.97 1.73
CA MET A 248 27.45 -15.73 1.09
C MET A 248 28.26 -14.85 2.06
N LEU A 249 27.80 -14.71 3.30
CA LEU A 249 28.46 -13.93 4.34
C LEU A 249 29.84 -14.51 4.67
N SER A 250 29.97 -15.84 4.80
CA SER A 250 31.26 -16.51 4.99
C SER A 250 32.22 -16.23 3.82
N ARG A 251 31.72 -16.15 2.59
CA ARG A 251 32.52 -15.79 1.41
C ARG A 251 32.94 -14.32 1.43
N ILE A 252 32.04 -13.41 1.81
CA ILE A 252 32.31 -11.98 1.89
C ILE A 252 33.35 -11.69 2.97
N ASP A 253 33.24 -12.32 4.14
CA ASP A 253 34.18 -12.20 5.25
C ASP A 253 35.58 -12.73 4.86
N LYS A 254 35.65 -13.92 4.26
CA LYS A 254 36.90 -14.48 3.72
C LYS A 254 37.54 -13.63 2.63
N SER A 255 36.75 -12.85 1.90
CA SER A 255 37.25 -11.91 0.88
C SER A 255 37.67 -10.54 1.43
N GLY A 256 37.50 -10.30 2.74
CA GLY A 256 37.82 -9.03 3.39
C GLY A 256 36.85 -7.87 3.08
N ASN A 257 35.73 -8.16 2.41
CA ASN A 257 34.79 -7.14 1.93
C ASN A 257 33.59 -6.90 2.86
N LEU A 258 33.60 -7.48 4.07
CA LEU A 258 32.48 -7.36 5.01
C LEU A 258 32.16 -5.90 5.37
N LYS A 259 33.19 -5.05 5.51
CA LYS A 259 33.01 -3.62 5.78
C LYS A 259 32.24 -2.91 4.66
N LEU A 260 32.59 -3.22 3.42
CA LEU A 260 31.94 -2.66 2.23
C LEU A 260 30.49 -3.19 2.09
N PHE A 261 30.23 -4.42 2.50
CA PHE A 261 28.88 -4.98 2.56
C PHE A 261 28.02 -4.32 3.66
N VAL A 262 28.56 -4.12 4.86
CA VAL A 262 27.87 -3.39 5.94
C VAL A 262 27.60 -1.95 5.52
N GLU A 263 28.57 -1.27 4.90
CA GLU A 263 28.37 0.06 4.30
C GLU A 263 27.27 0.03 3.25
N GLN A 264 27.15 -1.01 2.42
CA GLN A 264 26.04 -1.15 1.46
C GLN A 264 24.67 -1.45 2.10
N LEU A 265 24.63 -2.07 3.28
CA LEU A 265 23.38 -2.27 4.01
C LEU A 265 22.91 -0.97 4.67
N TRP A 266 23.82 -0.20 5.26
CA TRP A 266 23.55 1.19 5.64
C TRP A 266 23.14 2.00 4.40
N ASP A 267 23.93 1.87 3.32
CA ASP A 267 23.65 2.05 1.89
C ASP A 267 22.17 2.02 1.49
N ALA A 268 21.50 0.96 1.91
CA ALA A 268 20.17 0.58 1.45
C ALA A 268 19.08 0.86 2.50
N GLY A 269 19.40 1.58 3.59
CA GLY A 269 18.48 1.83 4.70
C GLY A 269 18.18 0.60 5.55
N MET A 270 18.98 -0.47 5.44
CA MET A 270 18.84 -1.72 6.20
C MET A 270 19.67 -1.68 7.49
N GLU A 271 19.50 -0.61 8.27
CA GLU A 271 20.35 -0.29 9.42
C GLU A 271 20.31 -1.36 10.51
N GLU A 272 19.14 -1.93 10.81
CA GLU A 272 19.02 -3.02 11.80
C GLU A 272 19.77 -4.27 11.35
N LEU A 273 19.69 -4.62 10.06
CA LEU A 273 20.41 -5.76 9.51
C LEU A 273 21.92 -5.48 9.60
N ALA A 274 22.35 -4.28 9.25
CA ALA A 274 23.73 -3.87 9.35
C ALA A 274 24.27 -3.90 10.78
N LEU A 275 23.47 -3.46 11.76
CA LEU A 275 23.82 -3.46 13.18
C LEU A 275 24.01 -4.87 13.73
N LYS A 276 23.24 -5.86 13.25
CA LYS A 276 23.46 -7.28 13.62
C LYS A 276 24.87 -7.76 13.22
N PHE A 277 25.40 -7.28 12.11
CA PHE A 277 26.76 -7.62 11.66
C PHE A 277 27.85 -6.85 12.40
N CYS A 278 27.55 -5.66 12.94
CA CYS A 278 28.47 -4.94 13.82
C CYS A 278 28.54 -5.54 15.23
N ARG A 279 27.47 -6.23 15.69
CA ARG A 279 27.37 -6.80 17.06
C ARG A 279 28.03 -8.17 17.24
N ASN A 280 28.32 -8.91 16.17
CA ASN A 280 28.99 -10.22 16.24
C ASN A 280 30.54 -10.11 16.25
N ARG A 281 31.08 -9.03 16.84
CA ARG A 281 32.51 -8.84 17.09
C ARG A 281 32.79 -8.76 18.58
#